data_AF-A0A498LN64-F1
#
_entry.id   AF-A0A498LN64-F1
#
_cell.length_a   1.000
_cell.length_b   1.000
_cell.length_c   1.000
_cell.angle_alpha   90.00
_cell.angle_beta   90.00
_cell.angle_gamma   90.00
#
_symmetry.space_group_name_H-M   'P 1'
#
loop_
_entity.id
_entity.type
_entity.pdbx_description
1 polymer ?
#
loop_
_entity_poly.entity_id
_entity_poly.type
_entity_poly.pdbx_seq_one_letter_code
_entity_poly.pdbx_strand_id
1 'polypeptide(L)' 'MENLTSFTDALVSMFICYYIFNMHYSVELGATLEFLQRCIFKINPEKGSKVERLEKKRSNAVNPKVLTLITRISEFEWRS' A
#
# COMPACT_ATOMS: atom_id res chain seq x y z
N MET A 1 -21.82 16.68 -7.54
CA MET A 1 -20.80 15.66 -7.23
C MET A 1 -19.74 15.82 -8.29
N GLU A 2 -18.60 16.43 -7.95
CA GLU A 2 -17.49 16.58 -8.89
C GLU A 2 -17.05 15.19 -9.34
N ASN A 3 -17.09 14.94 -10.65
CA ASN A 3 -16.47 13.75 -11.21
C ASN A 3 -14.99 13.83 -10.87
N LEU A 4 -14.38 12.71 -10.44
CA LEU A 4 -12.93 12.63 -10.24
C LEU A 4 -12.27 12.87 -11.60
N THR A 5 -11.92 14.13 -11.88
CA THR A 5 -11.52 14.63 -13.19
C THR A 5 -10.19 14.06 -13.66
N SER A 6 -9.39 13.54 -12.72
CA SER A 6 -8.15 12.85 -13.02
C SER A 6 -7.94 11.64 -12.10
N PHE A 7 -7.12 10.71 -12.58
CA PHE A 7 -6.64 9.57 -11.80
C PHE A 7 -5.92 10.01 -10.51
N THR A 8 -5.18 11.12 -10.58
CA THR A 8 -4.49 11.69 -9.42
C THR A 8 -5.48 12.18 -8.37
N ASP A 9 -6.55 12.88 -8.78
CA ASP A 9 -7.59 13.35 -7.86
C ASP A 9 -8.26 12.16 -7.15
N ALA A 10 -8.54 11.09 -7.90
CA ALA A 10 -9.10 9.85 -7.34
C ALA A 10 -8.19 9.23 -6.28
N LEU A 11 -6.87 9.15 -6.54
CA LEU A 11 -5.91 8.65 -5.56
C LEU A 11 -5.80 9.54 -4.33
N VAL A 12 -5.75 10.87 -4.52
CA VAL A 12 -5.70 11.84 -3.42
C VAL A 12 -6.95 11.72 -2.55
N SER A 13 -8.14 11.72 -3.14
CA SER A 13 -9.40 11.53 -2.41
C SER A 13 -9.43 10.21 -1.68
N MET A 14 -8.97 9.12 -2.31
CA MET A 14 -8.83 7.82 -1.66
C MET A 14 -8.00 7.96 -0.38
N PHE A 15 -6.77 8.50 -0.45
CA PHE A 15 -5.90 8.66 0.73
C PHE A 15 -6.48 9.57 1.80
N ILE A 16 -7.14 10.67 1.42
CA ILE A 16 -7.81 11.58 2.34
C ILE A 16 -8.90 10.86 3.13
N CYS A 17 -9.74 10.05 2.48
CA CYS A 17 -10.78 9.27 3.15
C CYS A 17 -10.21 8.41 4.28
N TYR A 18 -9.03 7.81 4.09
CA TYR A 18 -8.43 6.93 5.08
C TYR A 18 -7.64 7.63 6.16
N TYR A 19 -6.74 8.54 5.80
CA TYR A 19 -5.85 9.16 6.77
C TYR A 19 -6.50 10.33 7.52
N ILE A 20 -7.42 11.05 6.89
CA ILE A 20 -8.06 12.24 7.48
C ILE A 20 -9.42 11.90 8.04
N PHE A 21 -10.28 11.25 7.25
CA PHE A 21 -11.64 10.93 7.67
C PHE A 21 -11.76 9.59 8.41
N ASN A 22 -10.66 8.84 8.54
CA ASN A 22 -10.64 7.52 9.17
C ASN A 22 -11.72 6.56 8.63
N MET A 23 -12.06 6.69 7.34
CA MET A 23 -12.94 5.77 6.67
C MET A 23 -12.18 4.49 6.36
N HIS A 24 -12.61 3.40 7.00
CA HIS A 24 -12.02 2.10 6.75
C HIS A 24 -12.39 1.65 5.33
N TYR A 25 -11.39 1.30 4.53
CA TYR A 25 -11.64 0.66 3.26
C TYR A 25 -12.17 -0.76 3.44
N SER A 26 -12.84 -1.28 2.41
CA SER A 26 -13.17 -2.70 2.33
C SER A 26 -11.90 -3.54 2.51
N VAL A 27 -12.04 -4.66 3.24
CA VAL A 27 -10.97 -5.64 3.49
C VAL A 27 -10.35 -6.12 2.16
N GLU A 28 -11.16 -6.17 1.11
CA GLU A 28 -10.76 -6.58 -0.25
C GLU A 28 -9.71 -5.64 -0.86
N LEU A 29 -9.75 -4.35 -0.50
CA LEU A 29 -8.85 -3.31 -1.02
C LEU A 29 -7.58 -3.14 -0.19
N GLY A 30 -7.53 -3.73 1.01
CA GLY A 30 -6.41 -3.55 1.95
C GLY A 30 -5.06 -3.94 1.35
N ALA A 31 -4.99 -5.04 0.60
CA ALA A 31 -3.75 -5.45 -0.07
C ALA A 31 -3.32 -4.47 -1.18
N THR A 32 -4.27 -3.95 -1.96
CA THR A 32 -3.99 -2.97 -3.01
C THR A 32 -3.45 -1.67 -2.43
N LEU A 33 -4.06 -1.19 -1.35
CA LEU A 33 -3.64 0.03 -0.66
C LEU A 33 -2.26 -0.12 -0.04
N GLU A 34 -2.00 -1.26 0.61
CA GLU A 34 -0.68 -1.56 1.14
C GLU A 34 0.38 -1.56 0.02
N PHE A 35 0.11 -2.22 -1.12
CA PHE A 35 1.02 -2.19 -2.27
C PHE A 35 1.31 -0.75 -2.74
N LEU A 36 0.29 0.07 -2.91
CA LEU A 36 0.44 1.48 -3.32
C LEU A 36 1.28 2.28 -2.30
N GLN A 37 0.95 2.18 -1.02
CA GLN A 37 1.63 2.88 0.07
C GLN A 37 3.11 2.50 0.18
N ARG A 38 3.42 1.20 0.10
CA ARG A 38 4.78 0.68 0.30
C ARG A 38 5.64 0.82 -0.97
N CYS A 39 5.12 0.41 -2.12
CA CYS A 39 5.91 0.23 -3.34
C CYS A 39 5.92 1.46 -4.25
N ILE A 40 4.81 2.19 -4.33
CA ILE A 40 4.68 3.34 -5.24
C ILE A 40 5.00 4.63 -4.50
N PHE A 41 4.32 4.89 -3.37
CA PHE A 41 4.45 6.15 -2.63
C PHE A 41 5.51 6.13 -1.52
N LYS A 42 6.02 4.95 -1.16
CA LYS A 42 7.06 4.77 -0.11
C LYS A 42 6.69 5.38 1.25
N ILE A 43 5.40 5.46 1.57
CA ILE A 43 4.86 6.02 2.83
C ILE A 43 5.12 5.07 4.00
N ASN A 44 5.02 3.76 3.74
CA ASN A 44 5.18 2.73 4.77
C ASN A 44 6.21 1.67 4.31
N PRO A 45 7.50 2.00 4.22
CA PRO A 45 8.51 1.03 3.79
C PRO A 45 8.60 -0.16 4.76
N GLU A 46 9.15 -1.27 4.28
CA GLU A 46 9.37 -2.50 5.05
C GLU A 46 10.22 -2.28 6.33
N LYS A 47 11.12 -1.30 6.30
CA LYS A 47 11.76 -0.73 7.51
C LYS A 47 11.17 0.65 7.79
N GLY A 48 10.21 0.73 8.70
CA GLY A 48 9.76 2.01 9.24
C GLY A 48 10.87 2.70 10.04
N SER A 49 10.93 4.02 10.01
CA SER A 49 11.90 4.82 10.79
C SER A 49 11.51 5.01 12.26
N LYS A 50 10.31 4.59 12.67
CA LYS A 50 9.70 4.93 13.97
C LYS A 50 9.55 3.78 14.97
N VAL A 51 9.95 2.55 14.62
CA VAL A 51 9.80 1.41 15.53
C VAL A 51 11.13 0.65 15.59
N GLU A 52 11.96 0.98 16.59
CA GLU A 52 13.00 0.07 17.06
C GLU A 52 12.34 -1.26 17.44
N ARG A 53 12.88 -2.35 16.89
CA ARG A 53 12.36 -3.72 16.95
C ARG A 53 11.92 -4.12 18.37
N LEU A 54 10.62 -4.13 18.62
CA LEU A 54 10.05 -5.08 19.57
C LEU A 54 9.97 -6.44 18.87
N GLU A 55 11.01 -7.25 19.04
CA GLU A 55 11.30 -8.53 18.37
C GLU A 55 10.26 -9.65 18.52
N LYS A 56 9.03 -9.39 18.99
CA LYS A 56 8.11 -10.44 19.46
C LYS A 56 6.84 -10.70 18.65
N LYS A 57 6.61 -10.08 17.48
CA LYS A 57 5.51 -10.51 16.60
C LYS A 57 5.96 -10.67 15.16
N ARG A 58 6.39 -11.88 14.81
CA ARG A 58 6.39 -12.40 13.43
C ARG A 58 4.94 -12.66 12.95
N SER A 59 4.05 -11.68 13.04
CA SER A 59 2.93 -11.66 12.08
C SER A 59 3.48 -10.98 10.85
N ASN A 60 3.43 -11.63 9.69
CA ASN A 60 3.93 -11.09 8.42
C ASN A 60 3.71 -9.57 8.35
N ALA A 61 4.79 -8.79 8.46
CA ALA A 61 4.72 -7.33 8.52
C ALA A 61 4.12 -6.71 7.24
N VAL A 62 4.00 -7.54 6.20
CA VAL A 62 3.45 -7.23 4.88
C VAL A 62 2.43 -8.32 4.50
N ASN A 63 1.31 -7.91 3.89
CA ASN A 63 0.32 -8.86 3.39
C ASN A 63 0.94 -9.86 2.38
N PRO A 64 0.71 -11.18 2.52
CA PRO A 64 1.28 -12.20 1.63
C PRO A 64 0.99 -11.99 0.14
N LYS A 65 -0.19 -11.41 -0.20
CA LYS A 65 -0.54 -11.09 -1.59
C LYS A 65 0.36 -9.98 -2.15
N VAL A 66 0.64 -8.97 -1.33
CA VAL A 66 1.53 -7.86 -1.68
C VAL A 66 2.96 -8.39 -1.90
N LEU A 67 3.44 -9.22 -0.97
CA LEU A 67 4.75 -9.84 -1.10
C LEU A 67 4.87 -10.69 -2.38
N THR A 68 3.88 -11.55 -2.63
CA THR A 68 3.84 -12.39 -3.84
C THR A 68 3.85 -11.55 -5.13
N LEU A 69 3.10 -10.45 -5.15
CA LEU A 69 3.05 -9.55 -6.29
C LEU A 69 4.41 -8.86 -6.51
N ILE A 70 5.04 -8.35 -5.47
CA ILE A 70 6.36 -7.71 -5.55
C ILE A 70 7.40 -8.70 -6.09
N THR A 71 7.44 -9.92 -5.56
CA THR A 71 8.35 -10.97 -6.04
C THR A 71 8.14 -11.24 -7.53
N ARG A 72 6.89 -11.45 -7.96
CA ARG A 72 6.58 -11.68 -9.38
C ARG A 72 6.97 -10.52 -10.28
N ILE A 73 6.77 -9.28 -9.84
CA ILE A 73 7.21 -8.10 -10.59
C ILE A 73 8.73 -8.04 -10.67
N SER A 74 9.45 -8.38 -9.60
CA SER A 74 10.93 -8.37 -9.60
C SER A 74 11.55 -9.47 -10.45
N GLU A 75 10.88 -10.62 -10.56
CA GLU A 75 11.29 -11.75 -11.40
C GLU A 75 10.84 -11.61 -12.85
N PHE A 76 10.01 -10.60 -13.15
CA PHE A 76 9.49 -10.39 -14.49
C PHE A 76 10.58 -9.84 -15.42
N GLU A 77 11.01 -10.65 -16.39
CA GLU A 77 11.87 -10.19 -17.47
C GLU A 77 11.06 -9.40 -18.50
N TRP A 78 11.37 -8.10 -18.60
CA TRP A 78 10.80 -7.23 -19.62
C TRP A 78 11.34 -7.65 -20.99
N ARG A 79 10.54 -8.39 -21.77
CA ARG A 79 10.87 -8.65 -23.17
C ARG A 79 10.93 -7.32 -23.90
N SER A 80 12.13 -6.95 -24.33
CA SER A 80 12.42 -5.77 -25.17
C SER A 80 12.22 -6.09 -26.64
#